data_AF-A0A521Q411-F1
#
_entry.id   AF-A0A521Q411-F1
#
_cell.length_a   1.000
_cell.length_b   1.000
_cell.length_c   1.000
_cell.angle_alpha   90.00
_cell.angle_beta   90.00
_cell.angle_gamma   90.00
#
_symmetry.space_group_name_H-M   'P 1'
#
loop_
_entity.id
_entity.type
_entity.pdbx_description
1 polymer ?
#
loop_
_entity_poly.entity_id
_entity_poly.type
_entity_poly.pdbx_seq_one_letter_code
_entity_poly.pdbx_strand_id
1 'polypeptide(L)'
;GALRGEPVDVVRCRTIDLEVPATAEIVIEGVIRANEFESEGPFGEYTGYMGPKAMSYIVDVQCITHRNRPIFQAFISQMPPSESSCIRSMGRESTLQKHLAEDLGLPVRDVHLLEASGAAAFLVISMKKTHPVQPRTAMCGAWSYAPQFGKITVVVDDDIDIRDVNSVLWAISFRVQPERDVLIMPGMAAVSLDPSQAPPEVPQEDISRRVSSKLGIDATRKHAFPAVAVPPKEHLDLVRKNWQSYGF
;
A
#
# COMPACT_ATOMS: atom_id res chain seq x y z
N GLY A 1 12.60 -9.64 16.76
CA GLY A 1 13.95 -9.75 16.16
C GLY A 1 14.33 -8.45 15.47
N ALA A 2 14.43 -8.47 14.13
CA ALA A 2 15.02 -7.38 13.34
C ALA A 2 14.44 -5.98 13.62
N LEU A 3 13.11 -5.83 13.69
CA LEU A 3 12.47 -4.52 13.96
C LEU A 3 12.63 -4.05 15.41
N ARG A 4 12.58 -4.98 16.38
CA ARG A 4 12.63 -4.67 17.82
C ARG A 4 14.07 -4.53 18.35
N GLY A 5 15.06 -5.06 17.63
CA GLY A 5 16.45 -5.17 18.08
C GLY A 5 16.72 -6.35 19.03
N GLU A 6 15.67 -7.06 19.46
CA GLU A 6 15.76 -8.19 20.40
C GLU A 6 14.74 -9.30 20.04
N PRO A 7 14.93 -10.53 20.56
CA PRO A 7 13.95 -11.62 20.42
C PRO A 7 12.58 -11.26 20.98
N VAL A 8 11.52 -11.90 20.48
CA VAL A 8 10.17 -11.80 21.07
C VAL A 8 10.06 -12.91 22.10
N ASP A 9 9.64 -12.56 23.32
CA ASP A 9 9.35 -13.55 24.36
C ASP A 9 8.13 -14.38 23.96
N VAL A 10 8.26 -15.70 24.02
CA VAL A 10 7.21 -16.64 23.62
C VAL A 10 6.94 -17.67 24.72
N VAL A 11 5.73 -18.22 24.71
CA VAL A 11 5.29 -19.30 25.60
C VAL A 11 4.58 -20.38 24.79
N ARG A 12 4.64 -21.64 25.26
CA ARG A 12 3.91 -22.75 24.63
C ARG A 12 2.40 -22.61 24.82
N CYS A 13 1.67 -22.91 23.76
CA CYS A 13 0.23 -23.13 23.78
C CYS A 13 -0.17 -24.26 24.74
N ARG A 14 -1.43 -24.29 25.16
CA ARG A 14 -1.98 -25.27 26.11
C ARG A 14 -2.36 -26.59 25.46
N THR A 15 -2.90 -26.56 24.24
CA THR A 15 -3.48 -27.74 23.58
C THR A 15 -2.79 -28.13 22.28
N ILE A 16 -1.93 -27.27 21.73
CA ILE A 16 -1.21 -27.51 20.47
C ILE A 16 0.29 -27.23 20.62
N ASP A 17 1.12 -27.86 19.78
CA ASP A 17 2.59 -27.71 19.80
C ASP A 17 3.04 -26.47 19.02
N LEU A 18 2.58 -25.30 19.46
CA LEU A 18 2.97 -23.99 18.93
C LEU A 18 3.39 -23.05 20.07
N GLU A 19 4.16 -22.02 19.70
CA GLU A 19 4.56 -20.94 20.59
C GLU A 19 3.88 -19.63 20.17
N VAL A 20 3.47 -18.84 21.16
CA VAL A 20 2.77 -17.55 20.97
C VAL A 20 3.45 -16.46 21.79
N PRO A 21 3.31 -15.16 21.44
CA PRO A 21 3.90 -14.08 22.21
C PRO A 21 3.45 -14.11 23.67
N ALA A 22 4.41 -14.10 24.60
CA ALA A 22 4.15 -14.15 26.05
C ALA A 22 3.31 -12.96 26.55
N THR A 23 3.31 -11.87 25.79
CA THR A 23 2.59 -10.63 26.08
C THR A 23 1.24 -10.51 25.37
N ALA A 24 0.78 -11.55 24.67
CA ALA A 24 -0.52 -11.52 24.00
C ALA A 24 -1.67 -11.29 25.01
N GLU A 25 -2.64 -10.45 24.63
CA GLU A 25 -3.83 -10.18 25.46
C GLU A 25 -4.77 -11.39 25.48
N ILE A 26 -5.01 -11.98 24.30
CA ILE A 26 -5.89 -13.13 24.06
C ILE A 26 -5.20 -14.03 23.03
N VAL A 27 -5.21 -15.35 23.28
CA VAL A 27 -4.74 -16.38 22.36
C VAL A 27 -5.89 -17.37 22.14
N ILE A 28 -6.20 -17.66 20.89
CA ILE A 28 -7.20 -18.64 20.48
C ILE A 28 -6.45 -19.80 19.84
N GLU A 29 -6.48 -20.96 20.48
CA GLU A 29 -5.86 -22.19 20.02
C GLU A 29 -6.92 -23.08 19.38
N GLY A 30 -6.59 -23.72 18.27
CA GLY A 30 -7.52 -24.57 17.56
C GLY A 30 -6.90 -25.31 16.39
N VAL A 31 -7.72 -26.10 15.72
CA VAL A 31 -7.35 -26.83 14.50
C VAL A 31 -8.22 -26.39 13.35
N ILE A 32 -7.61 -26.26 12.17
CA ILE A 32 -8.31 -25.92 10.93
C ILE A 32 -8.81 -27.23 10.33
N ARG A 33 -10.11 -27.35 10.07
CA ARG A 33 -10.65 -28.54 9.40
C ARG A 33 -10.22 -28.56 7.94
N ALA A 34 -9.48 -29.59 7.56
CA ALA A 34 -9.07 -29.77 6.18
C ALA A 34 -10.28 -30.14 5.31
N ASN A 35 -10.46 -29.43 4.19
CA ASN A 35 -11.52 -29.67 3.20
C ASN A 35 -12.96 -29.42 3.68
N GLU A 36 -13.16 -28.85 4.87
CA GLU A 36 -14.45 -28.37 5.33
C GLU A 36 -14.48 -26.85 5.29
N PHE A 37 -15.57 -26.31 4.77
CA PHE A 37 -15.72 -24.88 4.55
C PHE A 37 -17.11 -24.42 4.96
N GLU A 38 -17.20 -23.20 5.46
CA GLU A 38 -18.45 -22.50 5.72
C GLU A 38 -18.49 -21.16 5.00
N SER A 39 -19.70 -20.65 4.79
CA SER A 39 -19.88 -19.33 4.19
C SER A 39 -19.47 -18.25 5.18
N GLU A 40 -18.48 -17.46 4.81
CA GLU A 40 -17.96 -16.31 5.57
C GLU A 40 -18.36 -15.00 4.87
N GLY A 41 -18.52 -13.93 5.65
CA GLY A 41 -18.95 -12.63 5.16
C GLY A 41 -20.47 -12.47 4.98
N PRO A 42 -20.92 -11.38 4.33
CA PRO A 42 -20.10 -10.31 3.74
C PRO A 42 -19.50 -9.39 4.82
N PHE A 43 -18.39 -8.72 4.49
CA PHE A 43 -17.72 -7.75 5.35
C PHE A 43 -17.35 -6.47 4.61
N GLY A 44 -17.18 -5.38 5.35
CA GLY A 44 -16.57 -4.17 4.81
C GLY A 44 -15.11 -4.41 4.47
N GLU A 45 -14.71 -4.13 3.24
CA GLU A 45 -13.36 -4.41 2.75
C GLU A 45 -12.51 -3.15 2.63
N TYR A 46 -11.19 -3.36 2.59
CA TYR A 46 -10.19 -2.29 2.49
C TYR A 46 -10.31 -1.44 1.22
N THR A 47 -11.08 -1.89 0.23
CA THR A 47 -11.39 -1.12 -0.98
C THR A 47 -12.50 -0.10 -0.74
N GLY A 48 -13.16 -0.17 0.41
CA GLY A 48 -14.32 0.64 0.80
C GLY A 48 -15.67 0.09 0.35
N TYR A 49 -15.68 -1.07 -0.29
CA TYR A 49 -16.89 -1.77 -0.71
C TYR A 49 -17.16 -2.97 0.19
N MET A 50 -18.37 -3.52 0.12
CA MET A 50 -18.67 -4.81 0.74
C MET A 50 -18.02 -5.94 -0.06
N GLY A 51 -17.19 -6.74 0.59
CA GLY A 51 -16.74 -8.03 0.07
C GLY A 51 -17.91 -9.01 0.03
N PRO A 52 -18.04 -9.83 -1.02
CA PRO A 52 -19.09 -10.84 -1.06
C PRO A 52 -18.77 -11.99 -0.10
N LYS A 53 -19.75 -12.87 0.08
CA LYS A 53 -19.51 -14.11 0.78
C LYS A 53 -18.54 -15.00 0.02
N ALA A 54 -17.68 -15.68 0.75
CA ALA A 54 -16.79 -16.71 0.20
C ALA A 54 -16.80 -17.93 1.13
N MET A 55 -16.38 -19.08 0.59
CA MET A 55 -16.16 -20.27 1.41
C MET A 55 -14.82 -20.12 2.13
N SER A 56 -14.83 -20.17 3.46
CA SER A 56 -13.64 -20.09 4.31
C SER A 56 -13.51 -21.32 5.19
N TYR A 57 -12.31 -21.57 5.70
CA TYR A 57 -12.05 -22.72 6.55
C TYR A 57 -12.70 -22.55 7.93
N ILE A 58 -13.15 -23.68 8.49
CA ILE A 58 -13.67 -23.75 9.86
C ILE A 58 -12.49 -23.96 10.82
N VAL A 59 -12.47 -23.17 11.90
CA VAL A 59 -11.50 -23.34 13.01
C VAL A 59 -12.23 -23.93 14.20
N ASP A 60 -11.88 -25.16 14.59
CA ASP A 60 -12.33 -25.77 15.83
C ASP A 60 -11.50 -25.21 16.99
N VAL A 61 -12.08 -24.30 17.74
CA VAL A 61 -11.43 -23.71 18.92
C VAL A 61 -11.33 -24.75 20.03
N GLN A 62 -10.11 -25.04 20.46
CA GLN A 62 -9.80 -26.01 21.51
C GLN A 62 -9.51 -25.34 22.85
N CYS A 63 -8.90 -24.15 22.84
CA CYS A 63 -8.56 -23.40 24.04
C CYS A 63 -8.56 -21.90 23.77
N ILE A 64 -8.99 -21.11 24.75
CA ILE A 64 -8.80 -19.66 24.77
C ILE A 64 -8.04 -19.32 26.05
N THR A 65 -6.88 -18.70 25.92
CA THR A 65 -6.12 -18.16 27.06
C THR A 65 -6.03 -16.65 26.95
N HIS A 66 -5.99 -15.95 28.08
CA HIS A 66 -5.96 -14.49 28.10
C HIS A 66 -5.38 -13.95 29.40
N ARG A 67 -4.97 -12.68 29.38
CA ARG A 67 -4.52 -11.96 30.58
C ARG A 67 -5.68 -11.65 31.52
N ASN A 68 -5.39 -11.34 32.78
CA ASN A 68 -6.40 -10.79 33.69
C ASN A 68 -6.92 -9.45 33.12
N ARG A 69 -8.24 -9.32 32.95
CA ARG A 69 -8.89 -8.16 32.31
C ARG A 69 -8.36 -7.90 30.89
N PRO A 70 -8.60 -8.82 29.94
CA PRO A 70 -7.98 -8.75 28.62
C PRO A 70 -8.53 -7.58 27.79
N ILE A 71 -7.66 -7.02 26.94
CA ILE A 71 -8.01 -6.02 25.94
C ILE A 71 -8.23 -6.74 24.60
N PHE A 72 -9.43 -6.61 24.05
CA PHE A 72 -9.71 -7.09 22.70
C PHE A 72 -9.38 -6.01 21.67
N GLN A 73 -8.24 -6.16 20.99
CA GLN A 73 -7.85 -5.29 19.89
C GLN A 73 -8.59 -5.73 18.61
N ALA A 74 -9.54 -4.92 18.16
CA ALA A 74 -10.24 -5.11 16.91
C ALA A 74 -9.68 -4.21 15.80
N PHE A 75 -9.82 -4.64 14.56
CA PHE A 75 -9.66 -3.81 13.37
C PHE A 75 -10.98 -3.73 12.64
N ILE A 76 -11.40 -2.53 12.26
CA ILE A 76 -12.59 -2.33 11.45
C ILE A 76 -12.12 -2.05 10.03
N SER A 77 -12.22 -3.07 9.18
CA SER A 77 -11.99 -2.90 7.75
C SER A 77 -13.18 -2.11 7.16
N GLN A 78 -12.86 -1.01 6.47
CA GLN A 78 -13.84 -0.04 5.98
C GLN A 78 -13.29 0.79 4.81
N MET A 79 -14.09 1.76 4.37
CA MET A 79 -13.68 2.82 3.44
C MET A 79 -12.35 3.46 3.88
N PRO A 80 -11.30 3.46 3.04
CA PRO A 80 -10.06 4.14 3.35
C PRO A 80 -10.26 5.65 3.53
N PRO A 81 -9.45 6.32 4.38
CA PRO A 81 -8.39 5.74 5.21
C PRO A 81 -8.93 4.93 6.41
N SER A 82 -8.20 3.89 6.80
CA SER A 82 -8.47 3.05 7.97
C SER A 82 -7.17 2.55 8.59
N GLU A 83 -7.22 2.01 9.81
CA GLU A 83 -6.06 1.39 10.47
C GLU A 83 -5.42 0.31 9.59
N SER A 84 -6.26 -0.42 8.82
CA SER A 84 -5.79 -1.44 7.89
C SER A 84 -4.95 -0.87 6.75
N SER A 85 -5.32 0.29 6.17
CA SER A 85 -4.56 0.92 5.09
C SER A 85 -3.25 1.51 5.61
N CYS A 86 -3.27 2.13 6.79
CA CYS A 86 -2.09 2.67 7.45
C CYS A 86 -1.05 1.57 7.77
N ILE A 87 -1.47 0.46 8.36
CA ILE A 87 -0.53 -0.62 8.72
C ILE A 87 0.01 -1.33 7.47
N ARG A 88 -0.85 -1.56 6.46
CA ARG A 88 -0.45 -2.24 5.22
C ARG A 88 0.54 -1.41 4.40
N SER A 89 0.38 -0.08 4.33
CA SER A 89 1.25 0.77 3.52
C SER A 89 2.72 0.61 3.93
N MET A 90 3.04 0.68 5.22
CA MET A 90 4.42 0.59 5.72
C MET A 90 5.15 -0.70 5.27
N GLY A 91 4.50 -1.86 5.39
CA GLY A 91 5.10 -3.14 4.98
C GLY A 91 5.25 -3.28 3.46
N ARG A 92 4.28 -2.76 2.71
CA ARG A 92 4.27 -2.84 1.23
C ARG A 92 5.25 -1.86 0.60
N GLU A 93 5.29 -0.63 1.09
CA GLU A 93 6.16 0.43 0.56
C GLU A 93 7.64 0.10 0.78
N SER A 94 8.02 -0.36 1.98
CA SER A 94 9.42 -0.70 2.30
C SER A 94 9.99 -1.79 1.40
N THR A 95 9.22 -2.86 1.16
CA THR A 95 9.62 -3.97 0.28
C THR A 95 9.73 -3.53 -1.17
N LEU A 96 8.79 -2.71 -1.64
CA LEU A 96 8.79 -2.16 -3.00
C LEU A 96 9.94 -1.16 -3.22
N GLN A 97 10.19 -0.28 -2.27
CA GLN A 97 11.29 0.69 -2.32
C GLN A 97 12.63 -0.03 -2.39
N LYS A 98 12.86 -1.01 -1.51
CA LYS A 98 14.07 -1.84 -1.51
C LYS A 98 14.24 -2.55 -2.86
N HIS A 99 13.17 -3.14 -3.40
CA HIS A 99 13.23 -3.78 -4.71
C HIS A 99 13.66 -2.81 -5.83
N LEU A 100 13.02 -1.64 -5.91
CA LEU A 100 13.31 -0.68 -6.97
C LEU A 100 14.70 -0.03 -6.82
N ALA A 101 15.07 0.36 -5.60
CA ALA A 101 16.29 1.12 -5.33
C ALA A 101 17.53 0.23 -5.21
N GLU A 102 17.43 -0.89 -4.47
CA GLU A 102 18.57 -1.76 -4.19
C GLU A 102 18.66 -2.92 -5.17
N ASP A 103 17.58 -3.68 -5.37
CA ASP A 103 17.63 -4.90 -6.19
C ASP A 103 17.73 -4.56 -7.69
N LEU A 104 17.06 -3.50 -8.16
CA LEU A 104 17.12 -3.03 -9.55
C LEU A 104 18.10 -1.87 -9.78
N GLY A 105 18.65 -1.27 -8.72
CA GLY A 105 19.61 -0.16 -8.82
C GLY A 105 19.04 1.12 -9.46
N LEU A 106 17.72 1.33 -9.43
CA LEU A 106 17.11 2.55 -9.96
C LEU A 106 17.30 3.71 -8.98
N PRO A 107 17.38 4.98 -9.45
CA PRO A 107 17.54 6.15 -8.59
C PRO A 107 16.22 6.54 -7.90
N VAL A 108 15.45 5.56 -7.42
CA VAL A 108 14.22 5.73 -6.64
C VAL A 108 14.59 6.23 -5.25
N ARG A 109 13.93 7.31 -4.83
CA ARG A 109 14.10 7.89 -3.48
C ARG A 109 13.07 7.36 -2.53
N ASP A 110 11.85 7.20 -2.99
CA ASP A 110 10.73 6.84 -2.14
C ASP A 110 9.57 6.29 -2.97
N VAL A 111 8.68 5.56 -2.32
CA VAL A 111 7.43 5.07 -2.90
C VAL A 111 6.30 5.28 -1.91
N HIS A 112 5.11 5.55 -2.42
CA HIS A 112 3.93 5.72 -1.59
C HIS A 112 2.72 5.05 -2.23
N LEU A 113 2.09 4.15 -1.49
CA LEU A 113 0.78 3.59 -1.82
C LEU A 113 -0.26 4.43 -1.10
N LEU A 114 -0.96 5.28 -1.85
CA LEU A 114 -1.89 6.25 -1.26
C LEU A 114 -2.90 5.55 -0.38
N GLU A 115 -3.01 6.04 0.86
CA GLU A 115 -3.88 5.45 1.86
C GLU A 115 -5.34 5.44 1.39
N ALA A 116 -5.78 6.55 0.76
CA ALA A 116 -7.10 6.68 0.16
C ALA A 116 -7.42 5.63 -0.94
N SER A 117 -6.40 4.91 -1.44
CA SER A 117 -6.53 3.82 -2.41
C SER A 117 -6.44 2.43 -1.78
N GLY A 118 -6.68 2.33 -0.46
CA GLY A 118 -6.56 1.09 0.31
C GLY A 118 -5.11 0.63 0.48
N ALA A 119 -4.15 1.56 0.34
CA ALA A 119 -2.71 1.27 0.28
C ALA A 119 -2.35 0.16 -0.73
N ALA A 120 -3.00 0.16 -1.91
CA ALA A 120 -2.81 -0.86 -2.94
C ALA A 120 -2.94 -0.33 -4.37
N ALA A 121 -4.04 0.36 -4.69
CA ALA A 121 -4.41 0.60 -6.08
C ALA A 121 -3.64 1.76 -6.72
N PHE A 122 -3.25 2.78 -5.96
CA PHE A 122 -2.56 3.96 -6.46
C PHE A 122 -1.14 4.04 -5.87
N LEU A 123 -0.14 3.92 -6.73
CA LEU A 123 1.27 3.96 -6.39
C LEU A 123 1.90 5.25 -6.92
N VAL A 124 2.69 5.93 -6.10
CA VAL A 124 3.56 7.03 -6.51
C VAL A 124 5.01 6.62 -6.26
N ILE A 125 5.87 6.84 -7.24
CA ILE A 125 7.32 6.56 -7.16
C ILE A 125 8.04 7.89 -7.32
N SER A 126 8.81 8.29 -6.32
CA SER A 126 9.71 9.44 -6.37
C SER A 126 11.09 9.00 -6.83
N MET A 127 11.67 9.70 -7.82
CA MET A 127 13.01 9.36 -8.30
C MET A 127 13.86 10.57 -8.68
N LYS A 128 15.16 10.43 -8.51
CA LYS A 128 16.15 11.35 -9.08
C LYS A 128 16.48 10.91 -10.50
N LYS A 129 15.62 11.26 -11.46
CA LYS A 129 15.73 10.83 -12.85
C LYS A 129 17.05 11.30 -13.48
N THR A 130 17.80 10.36 -14.03
CA THR A 130 19.04 10.62 -14.81
C THR A 130 18.94 10.16 -16.26
N HIS A 131 17.94 9.34 -16.61
CA HIS A 131 17.73 8.86 -17.98
C HIS A 131 16.23 8.74 -18.32
N PRO A 132 15.79 9.09 -19.54
CA PRO A 132 14.37 9.12 -19.92
C PRO A 132 13.63 7.78 -19.82
N VAL A 133 14.33 6.64 -19.85
CA VAL A 133 13.71 5.31 -19.75
C VAL A 133 13.36 4.89 -18.32
N GLN A 134 14.00 5.49 -17.32
CA GLN A 134 13.92 5.02 -15.93
C GLN A 134 12.51 5.07 -15.33
N PRO A 135 11.66 6.08 -15.62
CA PRO A 135 10.28 6.08 -15.13
C PRO A 135 9.52 4.82 -15.57
N ARG A 136 9.62 4.44 -16.85
CA ARG A 136 8.97 3.23 -17.36
C ARG A 136 9.59 1.96 -16.78
N THR A 137 10.92 1.91 -16.61
CA THR A 137 11.59 0.79 -15.95
C THR A 137 11.12 0.62 -14.50
N ALA A 138 10.93 1.72 -13.75
CA ALA A 138 10.43 1.69 -12.39
C ALA A 138 8.99 1.19 -12.30
N MET A 139 8.10 1.63 -13.21
CA MET A 139 6.74 1.12 -13.31
C MET A 139 6.73 -0.40 -13.55
N CYS A 140 7.47 -0.86 -14.55
CA CYS A 140 7.55 -2.29 -14.87
C CYS A 140 8.15 -3.10 -13.71
N GLY A 141 9.21 -2.60 -13.06
CA GLY A 141 9.82 -3.25 -11.89
C GLY A 141 8.83 -3.41 -10.74
N ALA A 142 8.06 -2.36 -10.44
CA ALA A 142 7.02 -2.42 -9.43
C ALA A 142 5.94 -3.44 -9.77
N TRP A 143 5.49 -3.45 -11.04
CA TRP A 143 4.44 -4.35 -11.51
C TRP A 143 4.89 -5.81 -11.62
N SER A 144 6.18 -6.07 -11.86
CA SER A 144 6.72 -7.44 -11.84
C SER A 144 6.90 -7.98 -10.42
N TYR A 145 7.27 -7.12 -9.47
CA TYR A 145 7.52 -7.51 -8.08
C TYR A 145 6.21 -7.75 -7.32
N ALA A 146 5.29 -6.80 -7.39
CA ALA A 146 4.01 -6.85 -6.70
C ALA A 146 2.87 -6.57 -7.70
N PRO A 147 2.49 -7.58 -8.51
CA PRO A 147 1.56 -7.39 -9.62
C PRO A 147 0.16 -6.97 -9.17
N GLN A 148 -0.21 -7.22 -7.90
CA GLN A 148 -1.48 -6.82 -7.31
C GLN A 148 -1.54 -5.33 -6.93
N PHE A 149 -0.42 -4.60 -6.99
CA PHE A 149 -0.35 -3.19 -6.58
C PHE A 149 -0.22 -2.25 -7.78
N GLY A 150 -0.52 -0.97 -7.56
CA GLY A 150 -0.31 0.09 -8.55
C GLY A 150 -1.11 -0.12 -9.83
N LYS A 151 -2.44 -0.36 -9.72
CA LYS A 151 -3.36 -0.26 -10.87
C LYS A 151 -3.17 1.09 -11.58
N ILE A 152 -2.99 2.15 -10.79
CA ILE A 152 -2.52 3.45 -11.25
C ILE A 152 -1.13 3.67 -10.63
N THR A 153 -0.13 3.98 -11.45
CA THR A 153 1.24 4.24 -11.00
C THR A 153 1.74 5.55 -11.59
N VAL A 154 2.16 6.47 -10.74
CA VAL A 154 2.70 7.78 -11.13
C VAL A 154 4.17 7.84 -10.74
N VAL A 155 5.03 8.21 -11.68
CA VAL A 155 6.44 8.46 -11.38
C VAL A 155 6.69 9.96 -11.42
N VAL A 156 7.24 10.50 -10.33
CA VAL A 156 7.54 11.92 -10.14
C VAL A 156 9.03 12.12 -9.85
N ASP A 157 9.51 13.34 -10.05
CA ASP A 157 10.86 13.71 -9.64
C ASP A 157 10.98 13.81 -8.10
N ASP A 158 12.21 13.82 -7.59
CA ASP A 158 12.54 13.89 -6.16
C ASP A 158 12.23 15.23 -5.48
N ASP A 159 11.78 16.23 -6.24
CA ASP A 159 11.28 17.50 -5.71
C ASP A 159 9.78 17.49 -5.34
N ILE A 160 9.06 16.41 -5.67
CA ILE A 160 7.63 16.25 -5.35
C ILE A 160 7.49 15.49 -4.04
N ASP A 161 6.77 16.09 -3.07
CA ASP A 161 6.32 15.37 -1.89
C ASP A 161 5.21 14.38 -2.27
N ILE A 162 5.54 13.09 -2.24
CA ILE A 162 4.61 12.03 -2.64
C ILE A 162 3.54 11.73 -1.57
N ARG A 163 3.68 12.27 -0.36
CA ARG A 163 2.68 12.14 0.72
C ARG A 163 1.64 13.26 0.69
N ASP A 164 1.88 14.32 -0.07
CA ASP A 164 0.88 15.34 -0.39
C ASP A 164 0.28 15.07 -1.78
N VAL A 165 -0.98 14.63 -1.80
CA VAL A 165 -1.70 14.35 -3.05
C VAL A 165 -1.78 15.59 -3.96
N ASN A 166 -1.81 16.80 -3.40
CA ASN A 166 -1.87 18.02 -4.22
C ASN A 166 -0.56 18.26 -4.96
N SER A 167 0.58 17.99 -4.31
CA SER A 167 1.90 18.03 -4.95
C SER A 167 2.02 17.02 -6.10
N VAL A 168 1.49 15.81 -5.93
CA VAL A 168 1.44 14.78 -6.99
C VAL A 168 0.53 15.23 -8.14
N LEU A 169 -0.68 15.74 -7.84
CA LEU A 169 -1.61 16.24 -8.84
C LEU A 169 -1.01 17.42 -9.62
N TRP A 170 -0.33 18.35 -8.95
CA TRP A 170 0.38 19.46 -9.60
C TRP A 170 1.45 18.95 -10.57
N ALA A 171 2.24 17.94 -10.16
CA ALA A 171 3.22 17.32 -11.04
C ALA A 171 2.54 16.70 -12.28
N ILE A 172 1.43 15.98 -12.11
CA ILE A 172 0.65 15.42 -13.22
C ILE A 172 0.16 16.54 -14.16
N SER A 173 -0.40 17.63 -13.62
CA SER A 173 -0.99 18.72 -14.41
C SER A 173 0.02 19.42 -15.33
N PHE A 174 1.27 19.57 -14.90
CA PHE A 174 2.25 20.41 -15.62
C PHE A 174 3.45 19.65 -16.19
N ARG A 175 3.68 18.39 -15.83
CA ARG A 175 4.82 17.57 -16.30
C ARG A 175 4.43 16.45 -17.27
N VAL A 176 3.13 16.25 -17.50
CA VAL A 176 2.59 15.17 -18.35
C VAL A 176 2.05 15.74 -19.66
N GLN A 177 2.51 15.17 -20.77
CA GLN A 177 1.83 15.26 -22.06
C GLN A 177 1.13 13.92 -22.31
N PRO A 178 -0.22 13.85 -22.21
CA PRO A 178 -0.94 12.58 -22.10
C PRO A 178 -0.59 11.55 -23.18
N GLU A 179 -0.50 11.96 -24.45
CA GLU A 179 -0.18 11.05 -25.57
C GLU A 179 1.17 10.33 -25.40
N ARG A 180 2.18 11.02 -24.87
CA ARG A 180 3.56 10.51 -24.78
C ARG A 180 3.86 9.89 -23.43
N ASP A 181 3.29 10.46 -22.38
CA ASP A 181 3.72 10.25 -21.00
C ASP A 181 2.76 9.34 -20.22
N VAL A 182 1.65 8.90 -20.83
CA VAL A 182 0.71 7.91 -20.27
C VAL A 182 0.85 6.57 -20.98
N LEU A 183 0.89 5.49 -20.21
CA LEU A 183 0.95 4.12 -20.67
C LEU A 183 -0.25 3.34 -20.12
N ILE A 184 -0.97 2.63 -20.98
CA ILE A 184 -1.98 1.65 -20.57
C ILE A 184 -1.46 0.26 -20.94
N MET A 185 -1.32 -0.60 -19.94
CA MET A 185 -0.92 -1.99 -20.14
C MET A 185 -2.11 -2.93 -19.89
N PRO A 186 -2.71 -3.52 -20.92
CA PRO A 186 -3.79 -4.50 -20.77
C PRO A 186 -3.24 -5.87 -20.31
N GLY A 187 -4.12 -6.71 -19.76
CA GLY A 187 -3.78 -8.11 -19.43
C GLY A 187 -2.88 -8.27 -18.20
N MET A 188 -2.98 -7.35 -17.25
CA MET A 188 -2.19 -7.33 -16.02
C MET A 188 -2.99 -7.89 -14.85
N ALA A 189 -2.31 -8.24 -13.74
CA ALA A 189 -3.01 -8.69 -12.54
C ALA A 189 -3.88 -7.58 -11.95
N ALA A 190 -5.09 -7.96 -11.52
CA ALA A 190 -6.01 -7.06 -10.83
C ALA A 190 -5.57 -6.78 -9.39
N VAL A 191 -5.96 -5.61 -8.89
CA VAL A 191 -5.97 -5.36 -7.44
C VAL A 191 -7.06 -6.25 -6.84
N SER A 192 -6.74 -7.00 -5.79
CA SER A 192 -7.70 -7.91 -5.15
C SER A 192 -8.92 -7.14 -4.65
N LEU A 193 -10.12 -7.70 -4.83
CA LEU A 193 -11.39 -7.09 -4.41
C LEU A 193 -11.74 -5.76 -5.12
N ASP A 194 -11.08 -5.46 -6.25
CA ASP A 194 -11.47 -4.33 -7.10
C ASP A 194 -12.83 -4.59 -7.78
N PRO A 195 -13.89 -3.84 -7.44
CA PRO A 195 -15.22 -4.07 -7.99
C PRO A 195 -15.31 -3.71 -9.48
N SER A 196 -14.34 -2.98 -10.04
CA SER A 196 -14.38 -2.60 -11.46
C SER A 196 -14.10 -3.77 -12.41
N GLN A 197 -13.63 -4.92 -11.91
CA GLN A 197 -13.25 -6.05 -12.77
C GLN A 197 -14.45 -6.83 -13.27
N ALA A 198 -15.45 -7.00 -12.42
CA ALA A 198 -16.64 -7.77 -12.75
C ALA A 198 -17.84 -7.38 -11.88
N PRO A 199 -19.07 -7.44 -12.42
CA PRO A 199 -20.30 -7.21 -11.67
C PRO A 199 -20.40 -8.06 -10.39
N PRO A 200 -21.14 -7.64 -9.36
CA PRO A 200 -21.24 -8.35 -8.07
C PRO A 200 -21.67 -9.82 -8.18
N GLU A 201 -22.42 -10.19 -9.23
CA GLU A 201 -22.97 -11.53 -9.45
C GLU A 201 -21.90 -12.55 -9.86
N VAL A 202 -20.75 -12.08 -10.37
CA VAL A 202 -19.65 -12.95 -10.75
C VAL A 202 -18.95 -13.48 -9.49
N PRO A 203 -18.75 -14.81 -9.32
CA PRO A 203 -18.08 -15.38 -8.15
C PRO A 203 -16.67 -14.81 -7.93
N GLN A 204 -16.19 -14.76 -6.69
CA GLN A 204 -14.84 -14.25 -6.40
C GLN A 204 -13.72 -15.14 -6.96
N GLU A 205 -13.99 -16.43 -7.15
CA GLU A 205 -12.99 -17.35 -7.70
C GLU A 205 -12.81 -17.21 -9.22
N ASP A 206 -13.73 -16.51 -9.89
CA ASP A 206 -13.73 -16.36 -11.35
C ASP A 206 -12.47 -15.65 -11.85
N ILE A 207 -11.89 -16.17 -12.93
CA ILE A 207 -10.65 -15.67 -13.50
C ILE A 207 -10.77 -14.23 -14.02
N SER A 208 -11.97 -13.80 -14.43
CA SER A 208 -12.25 -12.42 -14.86
C SER A 208 -11.93 -11.40 -13.76
N ARG A 209 -12.03 -11.77 -12.48
CA ARG A 209 -11.67 -10.90 -11.34
C ARG A 209 -10.17 -10.80 -11.09
N ARG A 210 -9.35 -11.59 -11.79
CA ARG A 210 -7.89 -11.61 -11.66
C ARG A 210 -7.17 -10.85 -12.78
N VAL A 211 -7.88 -10.50 -13.85
CA VAL A 211 -7.34 -9.82 -15.02
C VAL A 211 -7.80 -8.37 -15.04
N SER A 212 -6.86 -7.44 -15.26
CA SER A 212 -7.13 -6.02 -15.38
C SER A 212 -6.16 -5.34 -16.35
N SER A 213 -6.08 -4.02 -16.28
CA SER A 213 -5.06 -3.20 -16.90
C SER A 213 -4.33 -2.37 -15.84
N LYS A 214 -3.16 -1.84 -16.21
CA LYS A 214 -2.42 -0.87 -15.41
C LYS A 214 -2.25 0.43 -16.18
N LEU A 215 -2.34 1.54 -15.46
CA LEU A 215 -2.10 2.89 -15.94
C LEU A 215 -0.77 3.38 -15.36
N GLY A 216 0.20 3.67 -16.22
CA GLY A 216 1.46 4.32 -15.86
C GLY A 216 1.45 5.78 -16.31
N ILE A 217 1.88 6.69 -15.44
CA ILE A 217 1.98 8.13 -15.73
C ILE A 217 3.40 8.59 -15.41
N ASP A 218 4.16 8.98 -16.42
CA ASP A 218 5.46 9.63 -16.24
C ASP A 218 5.23 11.14 -16.02
N ALA A 219 5.13 11.54 -14.75
CA ALA A 219 5.03 12.93 -14.30
C ALA A 219 6.40 13.52 -13.93
N THR A 220 7.51 12.97 -14.44
CA THR A 220 8.85 13.59 -14.29
C THR A 220 9.06 14.72 -15.29
N ARG A 221 10.00 15.61 -15.03
CA ARG A 221 10.45 16.62 -15.99
C ARG A 221 11.12 15.93 -17.18
N LYS A 222 10.82 16.44 -18.38
CA LYS A 222 11.36 15.92 -19.64
C LYS A 222 12.55 16.72 -20.16
N HIS A 223 12.72 17.94 -19.65
CA HIS A 223 13.79 18.89 -19.95
C HIS A 223 13.87 19.92 -18.80
N ALA A 224 14.74 20.92 -18.92
CA ALA A 224 14.82 22.01 -17.96
C ALA A 224 13.53 22.84 -17.98
N PHE A 225 12.82 22.89 -16.86
CA PHE A 225 11.62 23.71 -16.69
C PHE A 225 11.99 25.10 -16.16
N PRO A 226 11.12 26.11 -16.31
CA PRO A 226 11.23 27.35 -15.56
C PRO A 226 11.30 27.09 -14.04
N ALA A 227 11.87 28.05 -13.31
CA ALA A 227 11.89 28.00 -11.86
C ALA A 227 10.46 27.95 -11.31
N VAL A 228 10.26 27.18 -10.23
CA VAL A 228 8.98 27.16 -9.52
C VAL A 228 8.77 28.53 -8.87
N ALA A 229 7.56 29.07 -8.99
CA ALA A 229 7.19 30.38 -8.45
C ALA A 229 6.95 30.34 -6.93
N VAL A 230 7.96 29.92 -6.17
CA VAL A 230 7.98 29.92 -4.70
C VAL A 230 9.09 30.85 -4.21
N PRO A 231 8.92 31.50 -3.04
CA PRO A 231 10.00 32.27 -2.43
C PRO A 231 11.27 31.42 -2.24
N PRO A 232 12.47 32.03 -2.32
CA PRO A 232 13.71 31.34 -2.01
C PRO A 232 13.66 30.64 -0.64
N LYS A 233 14.28 29.46 -0.56
CA LYS A 233 14.27 28.64 0.66
C LYS A 233 14.75 29.42 1.90
N GLU A 234 15.76 30.26 1.74
CA GLU A 234 16.28 31.13 2.79
C GLU A 234 15.21 32.05 3.41
N HIS A 235 14.27 32.57 2.61
CA HIS A 235 13.17 33.40 3.09
C HIS A 235 12.11 32.55 3.80
N LEU A 236 11.79 31.37 3.27
CA LEU A 236 10.87 30.44 3.92
C LEU A 236 11.41 29.97 5.28
N ASP A 237 12.69 29.67 5.36
CA ASP A 237 13.36 29.26 6.60
C ASP A 237 13.43 30.41 7.62
N LEU A 238 13.65 31.65 7.16
CA LEU A 238 13.58 32.84 8.02
C LEU A 238 12.17 33.04 8.60
N VAL A 239 11.14 32.91 7.76
CA VAL A 239 9.74 33.00 8.21
C VAL A 239 9.42 31.91 9.22
N ARG A 240 9.82 30.65 8.95
CA ARG A 240 9.61 29.52 9.86
C ARG A 240 10.34 29.73 11.20
N LYS A 241 11.58 30.22 11.17
CA LYS A 241 12.36 30.53 12.39
C LYS A 241 11.67 31.57 13.27
N ASN A 242 11.06 32.56 12.64
CA ASN A 242 10.44 33.69 13.32
C ASN A 242 8.92 33.52 13.53
N TRP A 243 8.36 32.35 13.24
CA TRP A 243 6.91 32.10 13.21
C TRP A 243 6.20 32.55 14.50
N GLN A 244 6.74 32.14 15.65
CA GLN A 244 6.23 32.54 16.96
C GLN A 244 6.32 34.05 17.22
N SER A 245 7.38 34.70 16.73
CA SER A 245 7.54 36.15 16.89
C SER A 245 6.51 36.96 16.09
N TYR A 246 5.91 36.36 15.06
CA TYR A 246 4.81 36.94 14.30
C TYR A 246 3.44 36.70 14.95
N GLY A 247 3.38 35.92 16.04
CA GLY A 247 2.14 35.63 16.77
C GLY A 247 1.39 34.37 16.31
N PHE A 248 2.06 33.43 15.64
CA PHE A 248 1.50 32.14 15.21
C PHE A 248 2.17 30.94 15.87
#